data_AF-D8FVB1-F1
#
_entry.id   AF-D8FVB1-F1
#
_cell.length_a   1.000
_cell.length_b   1.000
_cell.length_c   1.000
_cell.angle_alpha   90.00
_cell.angle_beta   90.00
_cell.angle_gamma   90.00
#
_symmetry.space_group_name_H-M   'P 1'
#
loop_
_entity.id
_entity.type
_entity.pdbx_description
1 polymer ?
#
loop_
_entity_poly.entity_id
_entity_poly.type
_entity_poly.pdbx_seq_one_letter_code
_entity_poly.pdbx_strand_id
1 'polypeptide(L)'
;MAVMKRQISTSLALGLRLLVLSLTLASINWNQTTTLLLAETIPNTSEVNVLISQTKTNCDPENGCPEDPRGSIANPNTPYIISPFDETNLLNDKPSISWHAVPGAINYTVRLRDIKGSGLDWERTVDNFSTLDLGEIKMPYPDDAAALQPGSKYKLIVEARSQATQKRIEAGTAQFRMLSKEDIEQLREAIEKIDKSNFSKEEKAFLLSDIYKDKELNAEMREMLEGLVIAGSKKAKIYRLLGDLYRRQGLIDFAKSRYEIAVRLATTAQDSKELAAAQAGLNKTNELLKKRNGITP
;
A
#
# COMPACT_ATOMS: atom_id res chain seq x y z
N MET A 1 -18.76 10.06 -68.21
CA MET A 1 -19.37 8.91 -67.50
C MET A 1 -20.60 9.42 -66.75
N ALA A 2 -21.78 8.97 -67.19
CA ALA A 2 -23.14 9.32 -66.73
C ALA A 2 -23.37 8.93 -65.25
N VAL A 3 -24.06 9.70 -64.39
CA VAL A 3 -25.50 10.06 -64.30
C VAL A 3 -26.44 8.86 -64.01
N MET A 4 -26.89 8.79 -62.73
CA MET A 4 -28.28 8.56 -62.25
C MET A 4 -28.96 7.18 -62.41
N LYS A 5 -29.47 6.61 -61.29
CA LYS A 5 -30.93 6.39 -61.05
C LYS A 5 -31.28 5.80 -59.67
N ARG A 6 -32.42 6.28 -59.16
CA ARG A 6 -33.19 5.94 -57.94
C ARG A 6 -34.01 4.64 -58.07
N GLN A 7 -34.43 4.08 -56.93
CA GLN A 7 -35.79 3.61 -56.56
C GLN A 7 -35.71 3.09 -55.09
N ILE A 8 -36.43 3.54 -54.04
CA ILE A 8 -37.85 3.73 -53.68
C ILE A 8 -38.71 2.45 -53.73
N SER A 9 -39.14 1.94 -52.55
CA SER A 9 -40.54 1.64 -52.13
C SER A 9 -40.52 0.77 -50.85
N THR A 10 -41.00 1.16 -49.66
CA THR A 10 -42.38 1.30 -49.11
C THR A 10 -43.26 0.04 -48.95
N SER A 11 -43.87 -0.03 -47.75
CA SER A 11 -45.09 -0.74 -47.28
C SER A 11 -44.91 -2.15 -46.65
N LEU A 12 -45.26 -2.47 -45.38
CA LEU A 12 -46.47 -2.29 -44.52
C LEU A 12 -47.62 -3.28 -44.85
N ALA A 13 -47.92 -4.21 -43.92
CA ALA A 13 -49.21 -4.86 -43.56
C ALA A 13 -48.96 -6.21 -42.82
N LEU A 14 -49.23 -6.31 -41.51
CA LEU A 14 -50.45 -6.85 -40.85
C LEU A 14 -50.82 -8.32 -41.17
N GLY A 15 -50.89 -9.15 -40.12
CA GLY A 15 -51.40 -10.52 -40.20
C GLY A 15 -51.53 -11.20 -38.83
N LEU A 16 -52.63 -10.90 -38.14
CA LEU A 16 -53.11 -11.47 -36.89
C LEU A 16 -53.47 -12.96 -37.03
N ARG A 17 -53.01 -13.85 -36.13
CA ARG A 17 -53.77 -15.07 -35.74
C ARG A 17 -53.53 -15.44 -34.28
N LEU A 18 -54.64 -15.47 -33.54
CA LEU A 18 -54.79 -16.00 -32.18
C LEU A 18 -54.44 -17.49 -32.11
N LEU A 19 -53.83 -17.89 -31.00
CA LEU A 19 -54.05 -19.21 -30.42
C LEU A 19 -54.22 -19.05 -28.91
N VAL A 20 -55.44 -19.34 -28.47
CA VAL A 20 -55.89 -19.36 -27.09
C VAL A 20 -55.46 -20.68 -26.47
N LEU A 21 -54.79 -20.63 -25.32
CA LEU A 21 -54.65 -21.75 -24.41
C LEU A 21 -54.94 -21.25 -23.01
N SER A 22 -56.16 -21.53 -22.57
CA SER A 22 -56.65 -21.41 -21.20
C SER A 22 -56.14 -22.58 -20.37
N LEU A 23 -55.70 -22.35 -19.12
CA LEU A 23 -56.07 -23.17 -17.96
C LEU A 23 -55.60 -22.54 -16.63
N THR A 24 -56.62 -22.04 -15.92
CA THR A 24 -56.84 -22.04 -14.45
C THR A 24 -55.81 -21.46 -13.48
N LEU A 25 -56.23 -20.34 -12.88
CA LEU A 25 -55.77 -19.77 -11.61
C LEU A 25 -56.01 -20.72 -10.44
N ALA A 26 -54.96 -21.06 -9.70
CA ALA A 26 -55.05 -21.41 -8.30
C ALA A 26 -54.58 -20.19 -7.48
N SER A 27 -55.52 -19.57 -6.79
CA SER A 27 -55.33 -18.52 -5.80
C SER A 27 -54.50 -19.05 -4.63
N ILE A 28 -53.33 -18.45 -4.39
CA ILE A 28 -52.60 -18.63 -3.12
C ILE A 28 -52.60 -17.29 -2.38
N ASN A 29 -53.05 -17.42 -1.14
CA ASN A 29 -53.47 -16.42 -0.19
C ASN A 29 -52.27 -15.56 0.29
N TRP A 30 -52.39 -14.23 0.17
CA TRP A 30 -51.51 -13.27 0.81
C TRP A 30 -51.94 -13.11 2.26
N ASN A 31 -51.29 -13.84 3.17
CA ASN A 31 -51.23 -13.47 4.59
C ASN A 31 -50.23 -14.37 5.31
N GLN A 32 -48.95 -14.01 5.25
CA GLN A 32 -48.03 -14.18 6.39
C GLN A 32 -47.06 -13.01 6.39
N THR A 33 -47.29 -12.07 7.30
CA THR A 33 -46.35 -11.06 7.73
C THR A 33 -45.22 -11.79 8.46
N THR A 34 -44.17 -12.18 7.74
CA THR A 34 -42.95 -12.67 8.37
C THR A 34 -42.13 -11.47 8.78
N THR A 35 -42.25 -11.10 10.05
CA THR A 35 -41.31 -10.21 10.73
C THR A 35 -39.95 -10.91 10.73
N LEU A 36 -39.12 -10.64 9.72
CA LEU A 36 -37.72 -11.05 9.73
C LEU A 36 -36.99 -10.14 10.71
N LEU A 37 -36.89 -10.62 11.96
CA LEU A 37 -35.93 -10.12 12.92
C LEU A 37 -34.52 -10.54 12.43
N LEU A 38 -33.96 -9.78 11.50
CA LEU A 38 -32.51 -9.77 11.29
C LEU A 38 -31.93 -8.86 12.37
N ALA A 39 -31.78 -9.42 13.57
CA ALA A 39 -30.71 -8.97 14.46
C ALA A 39 -29.41 -9.50 13.86
N GLU A 40 -28.93 -8.86 12.79
CA GLU A 40 -27.53 -8.98 12.39
C GLU A 40 -26.72 -8.34 13.49
N THR A 41 -26.18 -9.17 14.37
CA THR A 41 -25.14 -8.78 15.31
C THR A 41 -23.98 -8.24 14.49
N ILE A 42 -23.85 -6.92 14.47
CA ILE A 42 -22.64 -6.20 14.08
C ILE A 42 -21.49 -6.90 14.82
N PRO A 43 -20.43 -7.39 14.15
CA PRO A 43 -19.31 -7.99 14.85
C PRO A 43 -18.76 -6.94 15.83
N ASN A 44 -18.87 -7.26 17.11
CA ASN A 44 -18.43 -6.41 18.20
C ASN A 44 -16.92 -6.23 18.08
N THR A 45 -16.40 -5.07 18.47
CA THR A 45 -14.97 -4.72 18.48
C THR A 45 -14.12 -5.74 19.24
N SER A 46 -14.73 -6.57 20.09
CA SER A 46 -14.11 -7.69 20.78
C SER A 46 -13.64 -8.82 19.85
N GLU A 47 -14.34 -9.15 18.76
CA GLU A 47 -13.92 -10.27 17.88
C GLU A 47 -12.68 -9.93 17.05
N VAL A 48 -12.52 -8.65 16.67
CA VAL A 48 -11.29 -8.16 16.04
C VAL A 48 -10.14 -8.14 17.06
N ASN A 49 -10.41 -7.74 18.31
CA ASN A 49 -9.40 -7.76 19.39
C ASN A 49 -8.93 -9.17 19.76
N VAL A 50 -9.75 -10.21 19.59
CA VAL A 50 -9.36 -11.61 19.85
C VAL A 50 -8.33 -12.11 18.82
N LEU A 51 -8.39 -11.64 17.57
CA LEU A 51 -7.37 -11.94 16.55
C LEU A 51 -6.03 -11.21 16.81
N ILE A 52 -6.09 -10.03 17.45
CA ILE A 52 -4.91 -9.23 17.84
C ILE A 52 -4.23 -9.80 19.11
N SER A 53 -4.97 -10.53 19.96
CA SER A 53 -4.52 -10.95 21.30
C SER A 53 -3.55 -12.14 21.34
N GLN A 54 -3.24 -12.81 20.22
CA GLN A 54 -2.43 -14.04 20.24
C GLN A 54 -0.95 -13.86 19.87
N THR A 55 -0.48 -12.63 19.70
CA THR A 55 0.93 -12.37 19.36
C THR A 55 1.60 -11.54 20.43
N LYS A 56 2.58 -12.13 21.13
CA LYS A 56 3.56 -11.37 21.93
C LYS A 56 4.32 -10.44 20.97
N THR A 57 3.88 -9.20 20.88
CA THR A 57 4.64 -8.10 20.29
C THR A 57 5.66 -7.61 21.32
N ASN A 58 6.92 -7.49 20.90
CA ASN A 58 8.01 -6.94 21.71
C ASN A 58 8.02 -5.38 21.66
N CYS A 59 6.84 -4.78 21.46
CA CYS A 59 6.67 -3.34 21.40
C CYS A 59 5.98 -2.86 22.67
N ASP A 60 6.63 -1.96 23.38
CA ASP A 60 6.09 -1.32 24.57
C ASP A 60 5.08 -0.22 24.14
N PRO A 61 3.83 -0.22 24.64
CA PRO A 61 2.85 0.82 24.36
C PRO A 61 3.26 2.23 24.82
N GLU A 62 4.08 2.34 25.87
CA GLU A 62 4.58 3.61 26.41
C GLU A 62 5.90 4.04 25.77
N ASN A 63 6.77 3.09 25.42
CA ASN A 63 8.14 3.38 24.95
C ASN A 63 8.36 3.15 23.44
N GLY A 64 7.34 2.70 22.71
CA GLY A 64 7.43 2.38 21.29
C GLY A 64 8.21 1.10 21.01
N CYS A 65 8.28 0.69 19.74
CA CYS A 65 9.13 -0.42 19.33
C CYS A 65 10.60 0.03 19.37
N PRO A 66 11.55 -0.84 19.77
CA PRO A 66 12.97 -0.51 19.78
C PRO A 66 13.39 0.09 18.44
N GLU A 67 14.07 1.24 18.50
CA GLU A 67 14.54 1.97 17.32
C GLU A 67 15.55 1.09 16.57
N ASP A 68 15.32 0.84 15.27
CA ASP A 68 16.40 0.46 14.39
C ASP A 68 17.37 1.66 14.33
N PRO A 69 18.63 1.51 14.78
CA PRO A 69 19.58 2.61 14.93
C PRO A 69 20.09 3.15 13.59
N ARG A 70 19.50 2.76 12.46
CA ARG A 70 19.79 3.33 11.13
C ARG A 70 19.23 4.74 11.00
N GLY A 71 19.82 5.67 11.75
CA GLY A 71 19.87 7.07 11.40
C GLY A 71 20.50 7.19 10.02
N SER A 72 19.65 7.28 9.00
CA SER A 72 20.08 7.32 7.61
C SER A 72 20.87 8.60 7.36
N ILE A 73 22.19 8.52 7.52
CA ILE A 73 23.11 9.24 6.65
C ILE A 73 23.11 8.44 5.35
N ALA A 74 22.01 8.47 4.60
CA ALA A 74 22.02 7.95 3.23
C ALA A 74 23.10 8.75 2.50
N ASN A 75 24.14 8.05 2.03
CA ASN A 75 25.08 8.66 1.09
C ASN A 75 24.24 9.21 -0.07
N PRO A 76 24.21 10.53 -0.31
CA PRO A 76 23.35 11.12 -1.33
C PRO A 76 23.68 10.63 -2.74
N ASN A 77 24.84 9.96 -2.90
CA ASN A 77 25.27 9.35 -4.15
C ASN A 77 24.79 7.90 -4.31
N THR A 78 24.21 7.27 -3.28
CA THR A 78 23.75 5.88 -3.35
C THR A 78 22.22 5.86 -3.45
N PRO A 79 21.63 5.09 -4.39
CA PRO A 79 20.18 4.92 -4.43
C PRO A 79 19.70 4.34 -3.10
N TYR A 80 18.83 5.05 -2.39
CA TYR A 80 18.26 4.54 -1.16
C TYR A 80 16.94 3.83 -1.47
N ILE A 81 16.84 2.53 -1.16
CA ILE A 81 15.62 1.75 -1.43
C ILE A 81 14.54 2.13 -0.41
N ILE A 82 13.39 2.56 -0.92
CA ILE A 82 12.21 2.95 -0.13
C ILE A 82 11.26 1.75 0.00
N SER A 83 11.17 0.90 -1.05
CA SER A 83 10.39 -0.35 -0.98
C SER A 83 10.80 -1.40 -2.02
N PRO A 84 10.70 -2.69 -1.69
CA PRO A 84 10.57 -3.22 -0.32
C PRO A 84 11.75 -2.77 0.56
N PHE A 85 11.45 -2.31 1.77
CA PHE A 85 12.48 -1.80 2.66
C PHE A 85 13.30 -2.97 3.23
N ASP A 86 14.53 -2.69 3.67
CA ASP A 86 15.40 -3.71 4.23
C ASP A 86 14.78 -4.33 5.50
N GLU A 87 14.94 -5.64 5.65
CA GLU A 87 14.43 -6.46 6.75
C GLU A 87 12.89 -6.39 6.93
N THR A 88 12.13 -6.33 5.84
CA THR A 88 10.66 -6.36 5.86
C THR A 88 10.10 -7.71 5.40
N ASN A 89 8.87 -8.02 5.83
CA ASN A 89 8.07 -9.08 5.22
C ASN A 89 7.19 -8.53 4.09
N LEU A 90 6.76 -9.41 3.18
CA LEU A 90 5.84 -9.13 2.09
C LEU A 90 4.71 -10.15 2.04
N LEU A 91 3.53 -9.65 1.69
CA LEU A 91 2.32 -10.41 1.38
C LEU A 91 2.08 -10.43 -0.14
N ASN A 92 2.39 -9.35 -0.85
CA ASN A 92 2.24 -9.27 -2.31
C ASN A 92 3.43 -9.92 -3.01
N ASP A 93 3.16 -10.88 -3.92
CA ASP A 93 4.17 -11.63 -4.67
C ASP A 93 4.73 -10.89 -5.89
N LYS A 94 4.16 -9.72 -6.20
CA LYS A 94 4.64 -8.77 -7.21
C LYS A 94 4.65 -7.34 -6.63
N PRO A 95 5.52 -7.06 -5.64
CA PRO A 95 5.55 -5.76 -4.96
C PRO A 95 6.03 -4.65 -5.90
N SER A 96 5.48 -3.45 -5.77
CA SER A 96 6.09 -2.28 -6.42
C SER A 96 7.44 -1.97 -5.79
N ILE A 97 8.39 -1.56 -6.62
CA ILE A 97 9.75 -1.24 -6.23
C ILE A 97 9.93 0.27 -6.27
N SER A 98 10.50 0.86 -5.24
CA SER A 98 10.83 2.28 -5.26
C SER A 98 12.10 2.64 -4.48
N TRP A 99 12.75 3.71 -4.94
CA TRP A 99 14.01 4.20 -4.39
C TRP A 99 14.11 5.71 -4.54
N HIS A 100 14.97 6.36 -3.75
CA HIS A 100 15.26 7.77 -3.89
C HIS A 100 16.23 8.01 -5.05
N ALA A 101 15.96 9.03 -5.87
CA ALA A 101 16.80 9.40 -6.99
C ALA A 101 18.19 9.86 -6.54
N VAL A 102 19.21 9.48 -7.29
CA VAL A 102 20.57 9.99 -7.14
C VAL A 102 20.76 11.21 -8.05
N PRO A 103 21.24 12.35 -7.52
CA PRO A 103 21.50 13.54 -8.33
C PRO A 103 22.44 13.26 -9.50
N GLY A 104 22.05 13.68 -10.70
CA GLY A 104 22.84 13.48 -11.92
C GLY A 104 22.88 12.03 -12.43
N ALA A 105 22.02 11.15 -11.94
CA ALA A 105 21.83 9.83 -12.54
C ALA A 105 21.10 9.95 -13.90
N ILE A 106 21.51 9.14 -14.89
CA ILE A 106 20.86 9.06 -16.21
C ILE A 106 20.01 7.81 -16.37
N ASN A 107 20.32 6.75 -15.63
CA ASN A 107 19.51 5.55 -15.56
C ASN A 107 19.80 4.75 -14.29
N TYR A 108 18.94 3.77 -14.05
CA TYR A 108 19.09 2.80 -12.98
C TYR A 108 19.07 1.38 -13.51
N THR A 109 19.87 0.51 -12.91
CA THR A 109 19.76 -0.93 -13.06
C THR A 109 19.18 -1.52 -11.78
N VAL A 110 18.03 -2.15 -11.89
CA VAL A 110 17.32 -2.81 -10.79
C VAL A 110 17.46 -4.31 -10.94
N ARG A 111 17.96 -4.99 -9.91
CA ARG A 111 18.10 -6.44 -9.88
C ARG A 111 17.36 -7.03 -8.68
N LEU A 112 16.70 -8.15 -8.89
CA LEU A 112 16.09 -8.91 -7.81
C LEU A 112 16.58 -10.36 -7.87
N ARG A 113 17.05 -10.85 -6.73
CA ARG A 113 17.63 -12.20 -6.62
C ARG A 113 17.07 -12.93 -5.43
N ASP A 114 16.78 -14.21 -5.60
CA ASP A 114 16.56 -15.12 -4.48
C ASP A 114 17.89 -15.43 -3.77
N ILE A 115 17.94 -15.30 -2.45
CA ILE A 115 19.15 -15.52 -1.65
C ILE A 115 19.48 -17.01 -1.51
N LYS A 116 18.48 -17.89 -1.59
CA LYS A 116 18.59 -19.35 -1.45
C LYS A 116 18.56 -20.10 -2.78
N GLY A 117 18.48 -19.41 -3.90
CA GLY A 117 18.67 -20.01 -5.23
C GLY A 117 17.45 -20.75 -5.79
N SER A 118 16.22 -20.31 -5.49
CA SER A 118 15.00 -20.82 -6.17
C SER A 118 14.98 -20.59 -7.70
N GLY A 119 15.98 -19.88 -8.24
CA GLY A 119 16.12 -19.59 -9.66
C GLY A 119 15.59 -18.21 -10.06
N LEU A 120 14.93 -17.48 -9.15
CA LEU A 120 14.54 -16.09 -9.42
C LEU A 120 15.77 -15.19 -9.41
N ASP A 121 16.15 -14.73 -10.60
CA ASP A 121 17.14 -13.68 -10.84
C ASP A 121 16.69 -12.90 -12.07
N TRP A 122 16.39 -11.62 -11.91
CA TRP A 122 16.07 -10.75 -13.03
C TRP A 122 16.73 -9.38 -12.86
N GLU A 123 16.94 -8.73 -14.01
CA GLU A 123 17.49 -7.38 -14.12
C GLU A 123 16.62 -6.52 -15.06
N ARG A 124 16.43 -5.24 -14.72
CA ARG A 124 15.77 -4.25 -15.56
C ARG A 124 16.55 -2.93 -15.55
N THR A 125 16.56 -2.25 -16.69
CA THR A 125 17.10 -0.89 -16.81
C THR A 125 15.95 0.11 -16.85
N VAL A 126 16.12 1.26 -16.19
CA VAL A 126 15.16 2.35 -16.10
C VAL A 126 15.82 3.64 -16.59
N ASP A 127 15.58 4.00 -17.86
CA ASP A 127 16.26 5.12 -18.56
C ASP A 127 15.41 6.41 -18.66
N ASN A 128 14.10 6.35 -18.41
CA ASN A 128 13.16 7.49 -18.53
C ASN A 128 12.31 7.66 -17.26
N PHE A 129 12.97 7.73 -16.11
CA PHE A 129 12.28 7.86 -14.83
C PHE A 129 11.79 9.30 -14.59
N SER A 130 10.68 9.42 -13.87
CA SER A 130 10.23 10.67 -13.26
C SER A 130 10.27 10.49 -11.75
N THR A 131 10.54 11.58 -11.04
CA THR A 131 10.49 11.60 -9.58
C THR A 131 9.11 12.04 -9.10
N LEU A 132 8.60 11.33 -8.10
CA LEU A 132 7.45 11.71 -7.29
C LEU A 132 7.90 12.69 -6.18
N ASP A 133 7.00 12.94 -5.22
CA ASP A 133 7.30 13.71 -4.02
C ASP A 133 8.60 13.23 -3.37
N LEU A 134 9.41 14.20 -2.92
CA LEU A 134 10.67 13.95 -2.21
C LEU A 134 11.67 13.09 -2.98
N GLY A 135 11.64 13.12 -4.32
CA GLY A 135 12.67 12.48 -5.15
C GLY A 135 12.52 10.98 -5.31
N GLU A 136 11.37 10.39 -4.93
CA GLU A 136 11.11 8.96 -5.10
C GLU A 136 10.91 8.59 -6.58
N ILE A 137 11.53 7.49 -7.02
CA ILE A 137 11.26 6.83 -8.29
C ILE A 137 10.51 5.54 -7.97
N LYS A 138 9.37 5.32 -8.64
CA LYS A 138 8.54 4.12 -8.47
C LYS A 138 8.47 3.33 -9.78
N MET A 139 8.66 2.02 -9.66
CA MET A 139 8.61 1.06 -10.75
C MET A 139 7.62 -0.07 -10.38
N PRO A 140 6.69 -0.45 -11.27
CA PRO A 140 5.88 -1.65 -11.06
C PRO A 140 6.74 -2.90 -11.16
N TYR A 141 6.33 -3.98 -10.48
CA TYR A 141 6.97 -5.27 -10.68
C TYR A 141 6.84 -5.71 -12.15
N PRO A 142 7.88 -6.24 -12.81
CA PRO A 142 7.78 -6.62 -14.21
C PRO A 142 6.74 -7.73 -14.44
N ASP A 143 5.83 -7.52 -15.39
CA ASP A 143 4.75 -8.48 -15.68
C ASP A 143 5.30 -9.83 -16.18
N ASP A 144 6.40 -9.79 -16.92
CA ASP A 144 7.10 -10.93 -17.51
C ASP A 144 8.07 -11.63 -16.55
N ALA A 145 8.28 -11.08 -15.35
CA ALA A 145 9.10 -11.72 -14.31
C ALA A 145 8.27 -12.71 -13.47
N ALA A 146 8.92 -13.78 -13.04
CA ALA A 146 8.35 -14.74 -12.10
C ALA A 146 7.94 -14.05 -10.79
N ALA A 147 6.80 -14.45 -10.23
CA ALA A 147 6.34 -13.97 -8.93
C ALA A 147 7.20 -14.51 -7.77
N LEU A 148 7.26 -13.75 -6.68
CA LEU A 148 7.95 -14.15 -5.47
C LEU A 148 7.28 -15.37 -4.84
N GLN A 149 8.09 -16.27 -4.29
CA GLN A 149 7.63 -17.53 -3.70
C GLN A 149 7.44 -17.39 -2.19
N PRO A 150 6.36 -17.93 -1.60
CA PRO A 150 6.13 -17.90 -0.16
C PRO A 150 7.32 -18.44 0.65
N GLY A 151 7.65 -17.76 1.75
CA GLY A 151 8.73 -18.14 2.68
C GLY A 151 10.15 -17.83 2.20
N SER A 152 10.34 -17.49 0.93
CA SER A 152 11.65 -17.20 0.33
C SER A 152 12.18 -15.82 0.72
N LYS A 153 13.51 -15.70 0.72
CA LYS A 153 14.23 -14.44 0.99
C LYS A 153 14.82 -13.90 -0.31
N TYR A 154 14.72 -12.59 -0.48
CA TYR A 154 15.15 -11.90 -1.68
C TYR A 154 16.10 -10.76 -1.34
N LYS A 155 16.96 -10.42 -2.30
CA LYS A 155 17.82 -9.24 -2.28
C LYS A 155 17.50 -8.38 -3.50
N LEU A 156 17.04 -7.16 -3.23
CA LEU A 156 16.90 -6.09 -4.22
C LEU A 156 18.18 -5.26 -4.24
N ILE A 157 18.62 -4.93 -5.45
CA ILE A 157 19.81 -4.13 -5.71
C ILE A 157 19.42 -3.05 -6.71
N VAL A 158 19.72 -1.79 -6.39
CA VAL A 158 19.50 -0.65 -7.29
C VAL A 158 20.82 0.08 -7.50
N GLU A 159 21.28 0.11 -8.74
CA GLU A 159 22.51 0.81 -9.15
C GLU A 159 22.16 2.02 -10.02
N ALA A 160 22.74 3.18 -9.73
CA ALA A 160 22.63 4.35 -10.59
C ALA A 160 23.83 4.46 -11.55
N ARG A 161 23.62 5.04 -12.72
CA ARG A 161 24.71 5.48 -13.61
C ARG A 161 24.80 7.01 -13.61
N SER A 162 25.99 7.54 -13.36
CA SER A 162 26.26 8.98 -13.35
C SER A 162 26.37 9.56 -14.75
N GLN A 163 25.73 10.71 -15.01
CA GLN A 163 25.90 11.48 -16.24
C GLN A 163 27.34 11.99 -16.39
N ALA A 164 27.90 12.53 -15.32
CA ALA A 164 29.18 13.24 -15.34
C ALA A 164 30.37 12.31 -15.63
N THR A 165 30.33 11.09 -15.08
CA THR A 165 31.44 10.13 -15.21
C THR A 165 31.13 8.95 -16.12
N GLN A 166 29.86 8.75 -16.49
CA GLN A 166 29.35 7.56 -17.18
C GLN A 166 29.59 6.24 -16.42
N LYS A 167 30.06 6.31 -15.16
CA LYS A 167 30.34 5.14 -14.31
C LYS A 167 29.12 4.76 -13.47
N ARG A 168 29.12 3.50 -13.01
CA ARG A 168 28.19 3.02 -11.99
C ARG A 168 28.52 3.66 -10.66
N ILE A 169 27.49 4.09 -9.95
CA ILE A 169 27.59 4.54 -8.57
C ILE A 169 27.33 3.34 -7.65
N GLU A 170 27.73 3.45 -6.40
CA GLU A 170 27.48 2.43 -5.37
C GLU A 170 26.00 2.03 -5.34
N ALA A 171 25.75 0.73 -5.16
CA ALA A 171 24.42 0.17 -5.17
C ALA A 171 23.70 0.35 -3.84
N GLY A 172 22.42 0.72 -3.89
CA GLY A 172 21.50 0.48 -2.79
C GLY A 172 21.13 -0.98 -2.72
N THR A 173 21.00 -1.54 -1.51
CA THR A 173 20.53 -2.92 -1.33
C THR A 173 19.53 -3.04 -0.21
N ALA A 174 18.53 -3.90 -0.42
CA ALA A 174 17.55 -4.29 0.59
C ALA A 174 17.32 -5.80 0.53
N GLN A 175 17.20 -6.44 1.68
CA GLN A 175 16.80 -7.83 1.84
C GLN A 175 15.43 -7.90 2.47
N PHE A 176 14.58 -8.78 1.96
CA PHE A 176 13.23 -8.95 2.47
C PHE A 176 12.78 -10.39 2.27
N ARG A 177 11.63 -10.73 2.85
CA ARG A 177 11.09 -12.09 2.79
C ARG A 177 9.61 -12.07 2.42
N MET A 178 9.19 -13.01 1.59
CA MET A 178 7.76 -13.33 1.48
C MET A 178 7.30 -14.09 2.72
N LEU A 179 6.12 -13.75 3.23
CA LEU A 179 5.48 -14.53 4.28
C LEU A 179 5.34 -16.02 3.88
N SER A 180 5.27 -16.89 4.89
CA SER A 180 5.04 -18.32 4.65
C SER A 180 3.66 -18.55 4.05
N LYS A 181 3.42 -19.71 3.44
CA LYS A 181 2.12 -20.04 2.86
C LYS A 181 1.02 -19.99 3.94
N GLU A 182 1.23 -20.64 5.07
CA GLU A 182 0.31 -20.58 6.22
C GLU A 182 0.04 -19.16 6.70
N ASP A 183 1.08 -18.32 6.86
CA ASP A 183 0.89 -16.92 7.29
C ASP A 183 0.09 -16.11 6.27
N ILE A 184 0.35 -16.32 4.98
CA ILE A 184 -0.38 -15.65 3.89
C ILE A 184 -1.87 -16.01 3.95
N GLU A 185 -2.20 -17.30 4.06
CA GLU A 185 -3.61 -17.74 4.08
C GLU A 185 -4.34 -17.19 5.32
N GLN A 186 -3.75 -17.31 6.51
CA GLN A 186 -4.34 -16.76 7.74
C GLN A 186 -4.55 -15.25 7.66
N LEU A 187 -3.58 -14.52 7.10
CA LEU A 187 -3.67 -13.08 6.97
C LEU A 187 -4.72 -12.66 5.93
N ARG A 188 -4.82 -13.38 4.81
CA ARG A 188 -5.85 -13.12 3.79
C ARG A 188 -7.25 -13.28 4.34
N GLU A 189 -7.51 -14.29 5.16
CA GLU A 189 -8.82 -14.45 5.81
C GLU A 189 -9.14 -13.26 6.74
N ALA A 190 -8.16 -12.77 7.50
CA ALA A 190 -8.35 -11.60 8.37
C ALA A 190 -8.62 -10.32 7.56
N ILE A 191 -7.87 -10.11 6.47
CA ILE A 191 -8.06 -8.98 5.55
C ILE A 191 -9.45 -9.05 4.91
N GLU A 192 -9.87 -10.22 4.43
CA GLU A 192 -11.18 -10.40 3.80
C GLU A 192 -12.34 -10.07 4.76
N LYS A 193 -12.22 -10.44 6.04
CA LYS A 193 -13.20 -10.06 7.06
C LYS A 193 -13.28 -8.54 7.24
N ILE A 194 -12.13 -7.86 7.28
CA ILE A 194 -12.10 -6.39 7.34
C ILE A 194 -12.70 -5.79 6.07
N ASP A 195 -12.38 -6.32 4.89
CA ASP A 195 -12.88 -5.83 3.62
C ASP A 195 -14.40 -5.97 3.49
N LYS A 196 -14.99 -7.04 4.02
CA LYS A 196 -16.45 -7.27 4.04
C LYS A 196 -17.19 -6.47 5.11
N SER A 197 -16.49 -5.86 6.06
CA SER A 197 -17.12 -5.02 7.08
C SER A 197 -17.69 -3.71 6.49
N ASN A 198 -18.63 -3.10 7.21
CA ASN A 198 -19.27 -1.83 6.82
C ASN A 198 -18.43 -0.58 7.15
N PHE A 199 -17.16 -0.75 7.56
CA PHE A 199 -16.27 0.37 7.85
C PHE A 199 -15.93 1.16 6.58
N SER A 200 -15.65 2.45 6.76
CA SER A 200 -15.10 3.30 5.69
C SER A 200 -13.71 2.82 5.27
N LYS A 201 -13.24 3.27 4.09
CA LYS A 201 -11.90 2.93 3.59
C LYS A 201 -10.81 3.35 4.58
N GLU A 202 -10.94 4.51 5.20
CA GLU A 202 -9.98 4.97 6.20
C GLU A 202 -10.00 4.14 7.49
N GLU A 203 -11.19 3.76 7.97
CA GLU A 203 -11.32 2.92 9.17
C GLU A 203 -10.74 1.52 8.94
N LYS A 204 -11.01 0.91 7.79
CA LYS A 204 -10.38 -0.36 7.38
C LYS A 204 -8.86 -0.24 7.37
N ALA A 205 -8.34 0.85 6.80
CA ALA A 205 -6.90 1.09 6.77
C ALA A 205 -6.28 1.27 8.17
N PHE A 206 -7.02 1.79 9.16
CA PHE A 206 -6.52 1.84 10.53
C PHE A 206 -6.39 0.45 11.15
N LEU A 207 -7.39 -0.43 10.94
CA LEU A 207 -7.33 -1.81 11.42
C LEU A 207 -6.21 -2.59 10.72
N LEU A 208 -6.11 -2.46 9.40
CA LEU A 208 -5.06 -3.11 8.61
C LEU A 208 -3.67 -2.60 8.95
N SER A 209 -3.52 -1.31 9.32
CA SER A 209 -2.24 -0.75 9.73
C SER A 209 -1.68 -1.44 10.97
N ASP A 210 -2.52 -1.78 11.94
CA ASP A 210 -2.08 -2.49 13.14
C ASP A 210 -1.62 -3.91 12.79
N ILE A 211 -2.38 -4.62 11.95
CA ILE A 211 -2.03 -5.97 11.47
C ILE A 211 -0.71 -5.96 10.66
N TYR A 212 -0.58 -5.01 9.72
CA TYR A 212 0.61 -4.89 8.89
C TYR A 212 1.84 -4.50 9.70
N LYS A 213 1.67 -3.66 10.73
CA LYS A 213 2.75 -3.33 11.66
C LYS A 213 3.25 -4.58 12.39
N ASP A 214 2.34 -5.40 12.90
CA ASP A 214 2.67 -6.61 13.67
C ASP A 214 3.33 -7.70 12.81
N LYS A 215 2.99 -7.73 11.52
CA LYS A 215 3.60 -8.66 10.54
C LYS A 215 4.79 -8.08 9.78
N GLU A 216 5.19 -6.84 10.09
CA GLU A 216 6.28 -6.12 9.41
C GLU A 216 6.06 -5.99 7.89
N LEU A 217 4.80 -5.84 7.48
CA LEU A 217 4.35 -5.65 6.09
C LEU A 217 4.39 -4.17 5.70
N ASN A 218 5.59 -3.60 5.75
CA ASN A 218 5.78 -2.16 5.57
C ASN A 218 5.45 -1.69 4.15
N ALA A 219 5.68 -2.53 3.13
CA ALA A 219 5.39 -2.19 1.74
C ALA A 219 3.88 -2.08 1.50
N GLU A 220 3.11 -3.05 1.99
CA GLU A 220 1.65 -3.11 1.90
C GLU A 220 1.01 -1.97 2.71
N MET A 221 1.50 -1.71 3.93
CA MET A 221 1.03 -0.60 4.74
C MET A 221 1.26 0.74 4.04
N ARG A 222 2.45 0.94 3.46
CA ARG A 222 2.77 2.16 2.72
C ARG A 222 1.84 2.33 1.53
N GLU A 223 1.72 1.30 0.69
CA GLU A 223 0.90 1.35 -0.52
C GLU A 223 -0.57 1.67 -0.21
N MET A 224 -1.12 1.03 0.82
CA MET A 224 -2.49 1.30 1.30
C MET A 224 -2.66 2.75 1.76
N LEU A 225 -1.76 3.25 2.62
CA LEU A 225 -1.88 4.60 3.18
C LEU A 225 -1.62 5.69 2.13
N GLU A 226 -0.64 5.50 1.24
CA GLU A 226 -0.40 6.40 0.11
C GLU A 226 -1.57 6.42 -0.86
N GLY A 227 -2.20 5.27 -1.12
CA GLY A 227 -3.41 5.18 -1.93
C GLY A 227 -4.55 6.05 -1.39
N LEU A 228 -4.72 6.10 -0.06
CA LEU A 228 -5.72 6.97 0.59
C LEU A 228 -5.35 8.46 0.49
N VAL A 229 -4.06 8.80 0.57
CA VAL A 229 -3.59 10.18 0.36
C VAL A 229 -3.87 10.63 -1.07
N ILE A 230 -3.57 9.78 -2.06
CA ILE A 230 -3.84 10.04 -3.49
C ILE A 230 -5.35 10.17 -3.73
N ALA A 231 -6.16 9.35 -3.07
CA ALA A 231 -7.63 9.45 -3.10
C ALA A 231 -8.18 10.69 -2.38
N GLY A 232 -7.32 11.53 -1.80
CA GLY A 232 -7.69 12.83 -1.22
C GLY A 232 -8.09 12.80 0.25
N SER A 233 -7.80 11.73 0.98
CA SER A 233 -8.16 11.63 2.39
C SER A 233 -7.56 12.79 3.22
N LYS A 234 -8.35 13.30 4.17
CA LYS A 234 -7.99 14.40 5.07
C LYS A 234 -7.86 13.94 6.53
N LYS A 235 -7.82 12.64 6.78
CA LYS A 235 -7.64 12.10 8.13
C LYS A 235 -6.19 12.26 8.58
N ALA A 236 -5.96 13.07 9.61
CA ALA A 236 -4.63 13.33 10.17
C ALA A 236 -3.87 12.04 10.53
N LYS A 237 -4.59 11.05 11.09
CA LYS A 237 -4.05 9.74 11.45
C LYS A 237 -3.37 8.98 10.30
N ILE A 238 -3.85 9.10 9.06
CA ILE A 238 -3.22 8.46 7.89
C ILE A 238 -1.82 9.05 7.67
N TYR A 239 -1.71 10.37 7.70
CA TYR A 239 -0.44 11.06 7.53
C TYR A 239 0.51 10.79 8.70
N ARG A 240 0.01 10.72 9.94
CA ARG A 240 0.83 10.33 11.10
C ARG A 240 1.36 8.90 10.94
N LEU A 241 0.52 7.95 10.52
CA LEU A 241 0.94 6.55 10.30
C LEU A 241 1.99 6.43 9.19
N LEU A 242 1.87 7.19 8.09
CA LEU A 242 2.94 7.29 7.09
C LEU A 242 4.22 7.89 7.67
N GLY A 243 4.09 8.94 8.50
CA GLY A 243 5.22 9.53 9.23
C GLY A 243 5.95 8.51 10.10
N ASP A 244 5.19 7.73 10.89
CA ASP A 244 5.72 6.66 11.74
C ASP A 244 6.43 5.58 10.91
N LEU A 245 5.82 5.18 9.79
CA LEU A 245 6.37 4.17 8.89
C LEU A 245 7.71 4.62 8.31
N TYR A 246 7.75 5.82 7.71
CA TYR A 246 8.98 6.37 7.15
C TYR A 246 10.05 6.59 8.22
N ARG A 247 9.67 7.07 9.42
CA ARG A 247 10.63 7.28 10.50
C ARG A 247 11.28 5.97 10.93
N ARG A 248 10.51 4.87 11.06
CA ARG A 248 11.06 3.54 11.38
C ARG A 248 12.02 3.02 10.32
N GLN A 249 11.82 3.40 9.07
CA GLN A 249 12.71 3.04 7.96
C GLN A 249 13.95 3.96 7.89
N GLY A 250 14.01 5.02 8.70
CA GLY A 250 15.09 6.02 8.61
C GLY A 250 14.90 7.02 7.47
N LEU A 251 13.72 7.07 6.85
CA LEU A 251 13.31 8.03 5.83
C LEU A 251 12.89 9.37 6.48
N ILE A 252 13.86 10.04 7.11
CA ILE A 252 13.57 11.14 8.04
C ILE A 252 12.89 12.35 7.37
N ASP A 253 13.27 12.71 6.13
CA ASP A 253 12.64 13.84 5.43
C ASP A 253 11.20 13.52 5.01
N PHE A 254 10.93 12.28 4.59
CA PHE A 254 9.57 11.79 4.30
C PHE A 254 8.72 11.78 5.57
N ALA A 255 9.28 11.28 6.68
CA ALA A 255 8.61 11.28 7.97
C ALA A 255 8.20 12.70 8.39
N LYS A 256 9.14 13.66 8.31
CA LYS A 256 8.90 15.06 8.68
C LYS A 256 7.76 15.66 7.87
N SER A 257 7.82 15.51 6.54
CA SER A 257 6.79 16.02 5.63
C SER A 257 5.41 15.48 5.99
N ARG A 258 5.29 14.18 6.27
CA ARG A 258 4.01 13.57 6.63
C ARG A 258 3.51 14.00 8.00
N TYR A 259 4.37 14.09 9.01
CA TYR A 259 3.97 14.59 10.33
C TYR A 259 3.53 16.06 10.30
N GLU A 260 4.18 16.92 9.51
CA GLU A 260 3.76 18.33 9.34
C GLU A 260 2.35 18.44 8.74
N ILE A 261 2.01 17.57 7.78
CA ILE A 261 0.65 17.48 7.23
C ILE A 261 -0.32 16.98 8.30
N ALA A 262 0.05 15.95 9.06
CA ALA A 262 -0.78 15.40 10.13
C ALA A 262 -1.11 16.44 11.22
N VAL A 263 -0.10 17.19 11.70
CA VAL A 263 -0.27 18.27 12.68
C VAL A 263 -1.26 19.32 12.17
N ARG A 264 -1.10 19.77 10.92
CA ARG A 264 -2.00 20.75 10.31
C ARG A 264 -3.45 20.23 10.25
N LEU A 265 -3.64 19.01 9.75
CA LEU A 265 -4.97 18.41 9.64
C LEU A 265 -5.62 18.17 11.01
N ALA A 266 -4.86 17.70 12.00
CA ALA A 266 -5.36 17.47 13.35
C ALA A 266 -5.76 18.79 14.04
N THR A 267 -4.97 19.85 13.82
CA THR A 267 -5.30 21.21 14.31
C THR A 267 -6.60 21.70 13.69
N THR A 268 -6.76 21.58 12.37
CA THR A 268 -8.00 21.99 11.67
C THR A 268 -9.20 21.19 12.14
N ALA A 269 -9.04 19.88 12.37
CA ALA A 269 -10.10 19.00 12.84
C ALA A 269 -10.37 19.10 14.35
N GLN A 270 -9.58 19.88 15.09
CA GLN A 270 -9.60 19.95 16.57
C GLN A 270 -9.43 18.58 17.25
N ASP A 271 -8.70 17.67 16.62
CA ASP A 271 -8.38 16.35 17.16
C ASP A 271 -7.15 16.45 18.06
N SER A 272 -7.38 16.76 19.34
CA SER A 272 -6.30 16.99 20.32
C SER A 272 -5.42 15.76 20.54
N LYS A 273 -6.00 14.56 20.48
CA LYS A 273 -5.28 13.29 20.65
C LYS A 273 -4.34 13.05 19.48
N GLU A 274 -4.85 13.19 18.26
CA GLU A 274 -4.04 12.98 17.06
C GLU A 274 -3.01 14.10 16.88
N LEU A 275 -3.34 15.35 17.25
CA LEU A 275 -2.41 16.46 17.26
C LEU A 275 -1.21 16.17 18.17
N ALA A 276 -1.47 15.71 19.40
CA ALA A 276 -0.41 15.35 20.34
C ALA A 276 0.48 14.23 19.79
N ALA A 277 -0.11 13.17 19.23
CA ALA A 277 0.62 12.06 18.65
C ALA A 277 1.47 12.47 17.44
N ALA A 278 0.91 13.28 16.54
CA ALA A 278 1.64 13.79 15.36
C ALA A 278 2.78 14.74 15.75
N GLN A 279 2.57 15.61 16.75
CA GLN A 279 3.60 16.51 17.24
C GLN A 279 4.75 15.77 17.93
N ALA A 280 4.44 14.70 18.69
CA ALA A 280 5.47 13.84 19.28
C ALA A 280 6.35 13.19 18.20
N GLY A 281 5.73 12.63 17.15
CA GLY A 281 6.44 12.07 16.00
C GLY A 281 7.31 13.11 15.27
N LEU A 282 6.77 14.30 15.03
CA LEU A 282 7.50 15.41 14.40
C LEU A 282 8.71 15.86 15.23
N ASN A 283 8.54 16.00 16.54
CA ASN A 283 9.61 16.41 17.45
C ASN A 283 10.76 15.40 17.41
N LYS A 284 10.45 14.11 17.54
CA LYS A 284 11.44 13.04 17.43
C LYS A 284 12.16 13.05 16.09
N THR A 285 11.42 13.28 15.00
CA THR A 285 11.99 13.40 13.66
C THR A 285 12.95 14.59 13.54
N ASN A 286 12.59 15.74 14.12
CA ASN A 286 13.45 16.93 14.14
C ASN A 286 14.73 16.72 14.96
N GLU A 287 14.69 15.94 16.04
CA GLU A 287 15.89 15.56 16.80
C GLU A 287 16.84 14.70 15.95
N LEU A 288 16.30 13.74 15.19
CA LEU A 288 17.09 12.93 14.26
C LEU A 288 17.73 13.78 13.16
N LEU A 289 17.00 14.78 12.63
CA LEU A 289 17.53 15.73 11.66
C LEU A 289 18.68 16.59 12.22
N LYS A 290 18.53 17.08 13.46
CA LYS A 290 19.60 17.84 14.13
C LYS A 290 20.88 17.00 14.25
N LYS A 291 20.74 15.74 14.71
CA LYS A 291 21.86 14.79 14.79
C LYS A 291 22.49 14.55 13.42
N ARG A 292 21.68 14.31 12.38
CA ARG A 292 22.15 14.12 10.98
C ARG A 292 22.96 15.31 10.48
N ASN A 293 22.53 16.53 10.81
CA ASN A 293 23.16 17.77 10.35
C ASN A 293 24.32 18.24 11.23
N GLY A 294 24.74 17.45 12.23
CA GLY A 294 25.82 17.82 13.14
C GLY A 294 25.48 19.00 14.07
N ILE A 295 24.20 19.31 14.24
CA ILE A 295 23.72 20.36 15.14
C ILE A 295 23.45 19.71 16.51
N THR A 296 24.46 19.67 17.39
CA THR A 296 24.24 19.35 18.81
C THR A 296 23.74 20.58 19.58
N PRO A 297 22.91 20.41 20.63
CA PRO A 297 22.50 21.50 21.51
C PRO A 297 23.66 22.26 22.11
#